data_AF-A0A9X5NZN1-F1
#
_entry.id   AF-A0A9X5NZN1-F1
#
_cell.length_a   1.000
_cell.length_b   1.000
_cell.length_c   1.000
_cell.angle_alpha   90.00
_cell.angle_beta   90.00
_cell.angle_gamma   90.00
#
_symmetry.space_group_name_H-M   'P 1'
#
loop_
_entity.id
_entity.type
_entity.pdbx_description
1 polymer ?
#
loop_
_entity_poly.entity_id
_entity_poly.type
_entity_poly.pdbx_seq_one_letter_code
_entity_poly.pdbx_strand_id
1 'polypeptide(L)'
;MPNPLYRQHVISISDLTTEQLELLLQTALKLKADPRDDLLEGKLIGSCFFEPSTRTRLSFETAVQRLGGKVIGFSDGANTSAKKGETLADTARIISSYTDAIIQRHPKDGAARVSAEFSKVPVINAGDGTNQHPSQTLLDLVTIYETQGRLNNLKIAMAGDLKYGRTVHSLCQALKRWDCEFAFVSPPSLAMPEYITEELEAAGCRYQILPDLETAVEWADILYMTRVQRERFDEQEFAKIQGKFNLNAAMLANARPNLRVLHPLPRVDEIHPDVDATPHAYYFEQATNGVYARMAILSLVLNEEV
;
A
#
# COMPACT_ATOMS: atom_id res chain seq x y z
N MET A 1 2.45 9.03 -27.87
CA MET A 1 1.73 7.77 -27.60
C MET A 1 1.06 7.95 -26.26
N PRO A 2 -0.21 7.56 -26.11
CA PRO A 2 -0.91 7.68 -24.84
C PRO A 2 -0.12 6.94 -23.75
N ASN A 3 -0.08 7.48 -22.54
CA ASN A 3 0.55 6.78 -21.44
C ASN A 3 -0.16 5.42 -21.21
N PRO A 4 0.58 4.36 -20.84
CA PRO A 4 0.05 2.99 -20.80
C PRO A 4 -1.00 2.72 -19.70
N LEU A 5 -1.28 3.70 -18.85
CA LEU A 5 -2.28 3.61 -17.77
C LEU A 5 -3.52 4.45 -18.05
N TYR A 6 -3.55 5.22 -19.15
CA TYR A 6 -4.71 6.04 -19.49
C TYR A 6 -5.96 5.16 -19.64
N ARG A 7 -7.01 5.52 -18.89
CA ARG A 7 -8.29 4.80 -18.79
C ARG A 7 -8.19 3.36 -18.26
N GLN A 8 -7.08 2.96 -17.66
CA GLN A 8 -6.93 1.64 -17.05
C GLN A 8 -7.46 1.61 -15.62
N HIS A 9 -7.96 0.44 -15.20
CA HIS A 9 -8.25 0.19 -13.79
C HIS A 9 -6.96 -0.15 -13.03
N VAL A 10 -6.86 0.26 -11.77
CA VAL A 10 -5.74 -0.07 -10.88
C VAL A 10 -6.28 -0.94 -9.76
N ILE A 11 -6.33 -2.26 -9.99
CA ILE A 11 -7.02 -3.21 -9.09
C ILE A 11 -6.04 -4.05 -8.27
N SER A 12 -5.03 -4.63 -8.91
CA SER A 12 -4.01 -5.46 -8.27
C SER A 12 -2.61 -5.06 -8.74
N ILE A 13 -1.60 -5.25 -7.90
CA ILE A 13 -0.19 -5.09 -8.29
C ILE A 13 0.20 -6.10 -9.38
N SER A 14 -0.38 -7.29 -9.35
CA SER A 14 -0.11 -8.33 -10.35
C SER A 14 -0.63 -7.99 -11.75
N ASP A 15 -1.56 -7.04 -11.87
CA ASP A 15 -2.07 -6.57 -13.17
C ASP A 15 -1.11 -5.60 -13.87
N LEU A 16 -0.14 -5.04 -13.12
CA LEU A 16 0.76 -4.00 -13.62
C LEU A 16 2.07 -4.63 -14.13
N THR A 17 2.57 -4.11 -15.25
CA THR A 17 3.93 -4.45 -15.71
C THR A 17 4.98 -3.70 -14.89
N THR A 18 6.24 -4.14 -15.00
CA THR A 18 7.35 -3.45 -14.32
C THR A 18 7.49 -2.02 -14.85
N GLU A 19 7.32 -1.80 -16.16
CA GLU A 19 7.38 -0.49 -16.80
C GLU A 19 6.25 0.44 -16.32
N GLN A 20 5.04 -0.10 -16.09
CA GLN A 20 3.93 0.67 -15.53
C GLN A 20 4.18 1.05 -14.07
N LEU A 21 4.76 0.16 -13.27
CA LEU A 21 5.16 0.47 -11.88
C LEU A 21 6.26 1.54 -11.84
N GLU A 22 7.24 1.45 -12.74
CA GLU A 22 8.30 2.47 -12.87
C GLU A 22 7.72 3.81 -13.32
N LEU A 23 6.79 3.82 -14.27
CA LEU A 23 6.10 5.05 -14.69
C LEU A 23 5.33 5.69 -13.53
N LEU A 24 4.60 4.91 -12.75
CA LEU A 24 3.89 5.38 -11.57
C LEU A 24 4.85 5.97 -10.53
N LEU A 25 5.95 5.28 -10.26
CA LEU A 25 7.01 5.73 -9.36
C LEU A 25 7.62 7.06 -9.82
N GLN A 26 8.07 7.13 -11.07
CA GLN A 26 8.71 8.33 -11.62
C GLN A 26 7.74 9.51 -11.67
N THR A 27 6.48 9.28 -12.00
CA THR A 27 5.45 10.32 -11.99
C THR A 27 5.21 10.84 -10.56
N ALA A 28 5.18 9.96 -9.56
CA ALA A 28 5.04 10.37 -8.17
C ALA A 28 6.22 11.23 -7.68
N LEU A 29 7.45 10.84 -8.04
CA LEU A 29 8.66 11.61 -7.74
C LEU A 29 8.65 12.97 -8.44
N LYS A 30 8.26 13.02 -9.72
CA LYS A 30 8.11 14.26 -10.51
C LYS A 30 7.10 15.20 -9.85
N LEU A 31 5.90 14.73 -9.53
CA LEU A 31 4.85 15.53 -8.89
C LEU A 31 5.20 15.98 -7.47
N LYS A 32 6.09 15.25 -6.79
CA LYS A 32 6.62 15.67 -5.49
C LYS A 32 7.65 16.80 -5.62
N ALA A 33 8.53 16.71 -6.61
CA ALA A 33 9.57 17.70 -6.87
C ALA A 33 9.03 18.98 -7.54
N ASP A 34 8.07 18.83 -8.46
CA ASP A 34 7.43 19.89 -9.23
C ASP A 34 5.90 19.72 -9.17
N PRO A 35 5.24 20.28 -8.14
CA PRO A 35 3.80 20.12 -7.96
C PRO A 35 2.98 20.73 -9.09
N ARG A 36 1.95 19.99 -9.52
CA ARG A 36 0.93 20.43 -10.50
C ARG A 36 -0.45 20.44 -9.86
N ASP A 37 -1.23 21.46 -10.17
CA ASP A 37 -2.58 21.69 -9.63
C ASP A 37 -3.69 21.72 -10.69
N ASP A 38 -3.36 21.38 -11.94
CA ASP A 38 -4.26 21.48 -13.09
C ASP A 38 -4.56 20.13 -13.75
N LEU A 39 -3.84 19.06 -13.39
CA LEU A 39 -3.95 17.75 -14.06
C LEU A 39 -5.32 17.08 -13.91
N LEU A 40 -6.15 17.51 -12.97
CA LEU A 40 -7.53 17.07 -12.79
C LEU A 40 -8.53 18.22 -12.88
N GLU A 41 -8.16 19.35 -13.51
CA GLU A 41 -9.07 20.48 -13.67
C GLU A 41 -10.36 20.03 -14.38
N GLY A 42 -11.51 20.35 -13.78
CA GLY A 42 -12.82 19.96 -14.28
C GLY A 42 -13.21 18.50 -14.07
N LYS A 43 -12.35 17.67 -13.45
CA LYS A 43 -12.65 16.26 -13.16
C LYS A 43 -13.37 16.07 -11.83
N LEU A 44 -14.30 15.12 -11.79
CA LEU A 44 -15.06 14.74 -10.59
C LEU A 44 -14.79 13.28 -10.22
N ILE A 45 -14.23 13.03 -9.04
CA ILE A 45 -13.80 11.70 -8.59
C ILE A 45 -14.75 11.16 -7.52
N GLY A 46 -15.18 9.91 -7.66
CA GLY A 46 -15.98 9.20 -6.67
C GLY A 46 -15.10 8.56 -5.58
N SER A 47 -15.13 9.08 -4.35
CA SER A 47 -14.48 8.50 -3.16
C SER A 47 -15.49 7.61 -2.41
N CYS A 48 -15.46 6.30 -2.68
CA CYS A 48 -16.47 5.33 -2.24
C CYS A 48 -15.89 4.33 -1.23
N PHE A 49 -16.01 4.63 0.06
CA PHE A 49 -15.47 3.80 1.14
C PHE A 49 -16.61 3.05 1.86
N PHE A 50 -16.69 1.74 1.63
CA PHE A 50 -17.66 0.84 2.26
C PHE A 50 -17.15 0.27 3.60
N GLU A 51 -15.88 0.48 3.93
CA GLU A 51 -15.29 0.21 5.24
C GLU A 51 -14.49 1.42 5.74
N PRO A 52 -14.39 1.62 7.07
CA PRO A 52 -13.69 2.77 7.63
C PRO A 52 -12.22 2.87 7.20
N SER A 53 -11.81 4.07 6.79
CA SER A 53 -10.40 4.38 6.52
C SER A 53 -10.11 5.87 6.68
N THR A 54 -9.17 6.21 7.56
CA THR A 54 -8.70 7.59 7.72
C THR A 54 -7.61 7.92 6.72
N ARG A 55 -6.47 7.19 6.79
CA ARG A 55 -5.27 7.50 5.99
C ARG A 55 -5.54 7.36 4.50
N THR A 56 -6.07 6.22 4.05
CA THR A 56 -6.26 5.95 2.63
C THR A 56 -7.26 6.93 2.01
N ARG A 57 -8.38 7.19 2.68
CA ARG A 57 -9.41 8.12 2.17
C ARG A 57 -8.88 9.55 2.10
N LEU A 58 -8.38 10.08 3.22
CA LEU A 58 -7.97 11.48 3.29
C LEU A 58 -6.81 11.80 2.34
N SER A 59 -5.86 10.87 2.17
CA SER A 59 -4.75 11.06 1.24
C SER A 59 -5.17 10.99 -0.23
N PHE A 60 -6.13 10.14 -0.59
CA PHE A 60 -6.72 10.14 -1.94
C PHE A 60 -7.48 11.44 -2.21
N GLU A 61 -8.34 11.87 -1.27
CA GLU A 61 -9.10 13.11 -1.42
C GLU A 61 -8.17 14.33 -1.49
N THR A 62 -7.10 14.33 -0.70
CA THR A 62 -6.04 15.35 -0.78
C THR A 62 -5.34 15.32 -2.13
N ALA A 63 -5.01 14.14 -2.67
CA ALA A 63 -4.40 14.01 -3.99
C ALA A 63 -5.32 14.57 -5.09
N VAL A 64 -6.62 14.29 -5.05
CA VAL A 64 -7.59 14.84 -6.00
C VAL A 64 -7.63 16.37 -5.92
N GLN A 65 -7.74 16.92 -4.70
CA GLN A 65 -7.80 18.38 -4.51
C GLN A 65 -6.50 19.07 -4.93
N ARG A 66 -5.34 18.48 -4.62
CA ARG A 66 -4.03 19.03 -5.01
C ARG A 66 -3.82 19.07 -6.52
N LEU A 67 -4.46 18.18 -7.27
CA LEU A 67 -4.39 18.15 -8.73
C LEU A 67 -5.50 19.00 -9.39
N GLY A 68 -6.30 19.76 -8.63
CA GLY A 68 -7.37 20.62 -9.16
C GLY A 68 -8.72 19.92 -9.39
N GLY A 69 -8.85 18.67 -8.97
CA GLY A 69 -10.08 17.89 -9.11
C GLY A 69 -11.08 18.11 -7.97
N LYS A 70 -12.31 17.62 -8.18
CA LYS A 70 -13.39 17.61 -7.18
C LYS A 70 -13.69 16.19 -6.72
N VAL A 71 -14.20 16.05 -5.50
CA VAL A 71 -14.59 14.75 -4.93
C VAL A 71 -16.06 14.76 -4.55
N ILE A 72 -16.76 13.66 -4.85
CA ILE A 72 -18.03 13.27 -4.24
C ILE A 72 -17.91 11.85 -3.69
N GLY A 73 -18.85 11.41 -2.85
CA GLY A 73 -18.91 10.02 -2.41
C GLY A 73 -19.34 9.87 -0.96
N PHE A 74 -18.85 8.83 -0.30
CA PHE A 74 -19.25 8.46 1.05
C PHE A 74 -18.11 7.74 1.78
N SER A 75 -18.06 7.95 3.10
CA SER A 75 -17.06 7.35 3.99
C SER A 75 -17.53 6.09 4.71
N ASP A 76 -18.81 5.73 4.55
CA ASP A 76 -19.42 4.56 5.15
C ASP A 76 -20.56 4.03 4.27
N GLY A 77 -20.49 2.74 3.91
CA GLY A 77 -21.54 2.04 3.15
C GLY A 77 -22.87 1.97 3.90
N ALA A 78 -22.87 2.17 5.22
CA ALA A 78 -24.09 2.21 6.02
C ALA A 78 -25.02 3.39 5.66
N ASN A 79 -24.53 4.42 4.97
CA ASN A 79 -25.34 5.58 4.57
C ASN A 79 -25.74 5.54 3.08
N THR A 80 -25.61 4.39 2.42
CA THR A 80 -25.92 4.25 0.99
C THR A 80 -27.12 3.32 0.74
N SER A 81 -27.61 3.35 -0.51
CA SER A 81 -28.66 2.45 -0.99
C SER A 81 -28.27 0.96 -0.97
N ALA A 82 -27.01 0.62 -0.67
CA ALA A 82 -26.61 -0.75 -0.36
C ALA A 82 -27.46 -1.37 0.78
N LYS A 83 -27.89 -0.57 1.76
CA LYS A 83 -28.84 -1.01 2.81
C LYS A 83 -30.21 -1.39 2.28
N LYS A 84 -30.60 -0.86 1.12
CA LYS A 84 -31.86 -1.17 0.43
C LYS A 84 -31.74 -2.39 -0.48
N GLY A 85 -30.61 -3.10 -0.45
CA GLY A 85 -30.35 -4.29 -1.26
C GLY A 85 -29.78 -4.01 -2.65
N GLU A 86 -29.34 -2.78 -2.92
CA GLU A 86 -28.67 -2.45 -4.19
C GLU A 86 -27.37 -3.26 -4.35
N THR A 87 -27.15 -3.80 -5.55
CA THR A 87 -25.95 -4.58 -5.82
C THR A 87 -24.73 -3.67 -5.99
N LEU A 88 -23.53 -4.21 -5.73
CA LEU A 88 -22.28 -3.47 -5.98
C LEU A 88 -22.13 -3.10 -7.47
N ALA A 89 -22.59 -3.97 -8.36
CA ALA A 89 -22.58 -3.75 -9.80
C ALA A 89 -23.44 -2.54 -10.20
N ASP A 90 -24.65 -2.42 -9.66
CA ASP A 90 -25.54 -1.30 -9.94
C ASP A 90 -25.01 0.00 -9.34
N THR A 91 -24.47 -0.08 -8.11
CA THR A 91 -23.78 1.05 -7.47
C THR A 91 -22.63 1.56 -8.35
N ALA A 92 -21.79 0.66 -8.89
CA ALA A 92 -20.68 1.03 -9.77
C ALA A 92 -21.15 1.66 -11.09
N ARG A 93 -22.22 1.15 -11.71
CA ARG A 93 -22.82 1.73 -12.92
C ARG A 93 -23.35 3.15 -12.68
N ILE A 94 -24.02 3.37 -11.56
CA ILE A 94 -24.58 4.67 -11.22
C ILE A 94 -23.46 5.68 -10.95
N ILE A 95 -22.50 5.34 -10.09
CA ILE A 95 -21.41 6.27 -9.72
C ILE A 95 -20.52 6.57 -10.94
N SER A 96 -20.24 5.58 -11.78
CA SER A 96 -19.47 5.79 -13.01
C SER A 96 -20.18 6.66 -14.05
N SER A 97 -21.50 6.87 -13.92
CA SER A 97 -22.23 7.83 -14.77
C SER A 97 -22.09 9.28 -14.31
N TYR A 98 -21.64 9.52 -13.08
CA TYR A 98 -21.49 10.84 -12.48
C TYR A 98 -20.04 11.33 -12.42
N THR A 99 -19.08 10.41 -12.47
CA THR A 99 -17.67 10.67 -12.11
C THR A 99 -16.73 10.27 -13.24
N ASP A 100 -15.54 10.87 -13.27
CA ASP A 100 -14.47 10.56 -14.22
C ASP A 100 -13.60 9.36 -13.77
N ALA A 101 -13.59 9.04 -12.47
CA ALA A 101 -12.99 7.82 -11.91
C ALA A 101 -13.61 7.49 -10.54
N ILE A 102 -13.45 6.24 -10.12
CA ILE A 102 -13.91 5.74 -8.83
C ILE A 102 -12.72 5.25 -8.01
N ILE A 103 -12.56 5.76 -6.79
CA ILE A 103 -11.69 5.23 -5.76
C ILE A 103 -12.58 4.42 -4.82
N GLN A 104 -12.34 3.12 -4.73
CA GLN A 104 -13.19 2.23 -3.96
C GLN A 104 -12.41 1.49 -2.88
N ARG A 105 -12.96 1.44 -1.67
CA ARG A 105 -12.53 0.53 -0.61
C ARG A 105 -13.70 -0.31 -0.12
N HIS A 106 -13.52 -1.62 0.00
CA HIS A 106 -14.62 -2.54 0.31
C HIS A 106 -14.17 -3.72 1.19
N PRO A 107 -15.00 -4.19 2.15
CA PRO A 107 -14.60 -5.26 3.08
C PRO A 107 -14.49 -6.67 2.46
N LYS A 108 -15.04 -6.88 1.25
CA LYS A 108 -14.99 -8.16 0.54
C LYS A 108 -13.89 -8.18 -0.52
N ASP A 109 -13.11 -9.25 -0.52
CA ASP A 109 -12.13 -9.59 -1.55
C ASP A 109 -12.77 -9.62 -2.94
N GLY A 110 -12.09 -9.07 -3.95
CA GLY A 110 -12.54 -9.02 -5.34
C GLY A 110 -13.58 -7.94 -5.65
N ALA A 111 -14.07 -7.20 -4.64
CA ALA A 111 -15.07 -6.17 -4.86
C ALA A 111 -14.62 -5.05 -5.82
N ALA A 112 -13.34 -4.67 -5.78
CA ALA A 112 -12.81 -3.68 -6.72
C ALA A 112 -12.82 -4.20 -8.17
N ARG A 113 -12.59 -5.50 -8.38
CA ARG A 113 -12.68 -6.15 -9.70
C ARG A 113 -14.12 -6.17 -10.21
N VAL A 114 -15.08 -6.50 -9.36
CA VAL A 114 -16.51 -6.45 -9.70
C VAL A 114 -16.90 -5.04 -10.12
N SER A 115 -16.51 -4.02 -9.36
CA SER A 115 -16.81 -2.63 -9.74
C SER A 115 -16.13 -2.21 -11.05
N ALA A 116 -14.91 -2.68 -11.32
CA ALA A 116 -14.23 -2.43 -12.59
C ALA A 116 -14.97 -3.02 -13.79
N GLU A 117 -15.52 -4.23 -13.66
CA GLU A 117 -16.31 -4.89 -14.73
C GLU A 117 -17.56 -4.10 -15.13
N PHE A 118 -18.18 -3.40 -14.18
CA PHE A 118 -19.44 -2.68 -14.39
C PHE A 118 -19.29 -1.15 -14.48
N SER A 119 -18.07 -0.63 -14.35
CA SER A 119 -17.77 0.80 -14.45
C SER A 119 -17.42 1.20 -15.87
N LYS A 120 -17.91 2.37 -16.31
CA LYS A 120 -17.49 2.99 -17.58
C LYS A 120 -16.23 3.84 -17.46
N VAL A 121 -15.75 4.03 -16.23
CA VAL A 121 -14.60 4.88 -15.90
C VAL A 121 -13.57 4.11 -15.07
N PRO A 122 -12.31 4.57 -14.99
CA PRO A 122 -11.28 3.93 -14.19
C PRO A 122 -11.72 3.66 -12.75
N VAL A 123 -11.34 2.50 -12.23
CA VAL A 123 -11.58 2.10 -10.84
C VAL A 123 -10.23 1.86 -10.20
N ILE A 124 -10.00 2.52 -9.07
CA ILE A 124 -8.77 2.45 -8.29
C ILE A 124 -9.09 1.74 -6.99
N ASN A 125 -8.44 0.60 -6.76
CA ASN A 125 -8.59 -0.18 -5.54
C ASN A 125 -7.82 0.48 -4.38
N ALA A 126 -8.59 1.00 -3.42
CA ALA A 126 -8.10 1.53 -2.15
C ALA A 126 -8.12 0.48 -1.01
N GLY A 127 -8.36 -0.79 -1.35
CA GLY A 127 -8.38 -1.96 -0.47
C GLY A 127 -9.64 -2.80 -0.68
N ASP A 128 -9.49 -4.09 -0.95
CA ASP A 128 -10.60 -5.05 -1.06
C ASP A 128 -10.39 -6.24 -0.10
N GLY A 129 -11.00 -6.16 1.08
CA GLY A 129 -10.88 -7.17 2.14
C GLY A 129 -9.42 -7.51 2.48
N THR A 130 -9.06 -8.79 2.42
CA THR A 130 -7.70 -9.31 2.66
C THR A 130 -6.84 -9.44 1.39
N ASN A 131 -7.37 -9.08 0.23
CA ASN A 131 -6.75 -9.37 -1.06
C ASN A 131 -5.62 -8.40 -1.46
N GLN A 132 -5.93 -7.19 -1.94
CA GLN A 132 -4.92 -6.28 -2.51
C GLN A 132 -5.04 -4.84 -1.99
N HIS A 133 -3.92 -4.11 -2.01
CA HIS A 133 -3.89 -2.67 -1.75
C HIS A 133 -2.85 -1.96 -2.64
N PRO A 134 -3.08 -1.81 -3.95
CA PRO A 134 -2.05 -1.36 -4.90
C PRO A 134 -1.51 0.04 -4.61
N SER A 135 -2.36 0.98 -4.19
CA SER A 135 -1.90 2.34 -3.83
C SER A 135 -1.02 2.38 -2.58
N GLN A 136 -1.13 1.40 -1.68
CA GLN A 136 -0.23 1.28 -0.53
C GLN A 136 1.13 0.73 -0.99
N THR A 137 1.15 -0.31 -1.82
CA THR A 137 2.41 -0.78 -2.38
C THR A 137 3.12 0.30 -3.18
N LEU A 138 2.40 1.10 -3.96
CA LEU A 138 3.05 2.19 -4.72
C LEU A 138 3.71 3.23 -3.81
N LEU A 139 3.05 3.65 -2.73
CA LEU A 139 3.66 4.61 -1.81
C LEU A 139 4.85 3.99 -1.05
N ASP A 140 4.82 2.69 -0.81
CA ASP A 140 5.93 1.94 -0.23
C ASP A 140 7.12 1.96 -1.20
N LEU A 141 6.90 1.68 -2.50
CA LEU A 141 7.94 1.74 -3.54
C LEU A 141 8.54 3.15 -3.68
N VAL A 142 7.71 4.20 -3.67
CA VAL A 142 8.18 5.60 -3.68
C VAL A 142 9.12 5.85 -2.51
N THR A 143 8.72 5.42 -1.33
CA THR A 143 9.48 5.63 -0.10
C THR A 143 10.80 4.85 -0.10
N ILE A 144 10.78 3.60 -0.56
CA ILE A 144 12.00 2.79 -0.71
C ILE A 144 12.95 3.43 -1.72
N TYR A 145 12.45 3.84 -2.88
CA TYR A 145 13.29 4.46 -3.90
C TYR A 145 13.91 5.78 -3.42
N GLU A 146 13.14 6.66 -2.77
CA GLU A 146 13.67 7.93 -2.24
C GLU A 146 14.76 7.73 -1.20
N THR A 147 14.65 6.69 -0.38
CA THR A 147 15.59 6.45 0.72
C THR A 147 16.81 5.64 0.29
N GLN A 148 16.67 4.76 -0.70
CA GLN A 148 17.74 3.86 -1.15
C GLN A 148 18.35 4.26 -2.50
N GLY A 149 17.74 5.20 -3.22
CA GLY A 149 18.12 5.64 -4.57
C GLY A 149 17.85 4.60 -5.67
N ARG A 150 17.24 3.46 -5.32
CA ARG A 150 17.00 2.31 -6.20
C ARG A 150 15.92 1.39 -5.63
N LEU A 151 15.41 0.49 -6.45
CA LEU A 151 14.60 -0.65 -6.00
C LEU A 151 15.33 -1.99 -6.08
N ASN A 152 16.44 -2.06 -6.82
CA ASN A 152 17.09 -3.33 -7.13
C ASN A 152 18.13 -3.78 -6.10
N ASN A 153 18.22 -5.11 -5.94
CA ASN A 153 19.18 -5.78 -5.06
C ASN A 153 19.15 -5.25 -3.60
N LEU A 154 17.94 -4.96 -3.09
CA LEU A 154 17.75 -4.52 -1.71
C LEU A 154 17.47 -5.71 -0.79
N LYS A 155 17.89 -5.57 0.47
CA LYS A 155 17.55 -6.50 1.54
C LYS A 155 16.32 -6.03 2.30
N ILE A 156 15.20 -6.72 2.13
CA ILE A 156 13.90 -6.33 2.64
C ILE A 156 13.49 -7.29 3.75
N ALA A 157 13.55 -6.83 5.00
CA ALA A 157 13.00 -7.57 6.13
C ALA A 157 11.53 -7.16 6.36
N MET A 158 10.63 -8.13 6.48
CA MET A 158 9.22 -7.91 6.82
C MET A 158 8.91 -8.60 8.14
N ALA A 159 8.34 -7.85 9.08
CA ALA A 159 8.16 -8.32 10.45
C ALA A 159 6.74 -8.09 10.98
N GLY A 160 6.22 -9.06 11.75
CA GLY A 160 4.90 -8.98 12.40
C GLY A 160 3.90 -10.00 11.87
N ASP A 161 2.66 -9.57 11.59
CA ASP A 161 1.63 -10.40 10.95
C ASP A 161 1.85 -10.45 9.43
N LEU A 162 2.51 -11.52 8.98
CA LEU A 162 2.78 -11.77 7.57
C LEU A 162 1.69 -12.61 6.91
N LYS A 163 0.95 -13.41 7.67
CA LYS A 163 -0.12 -14.27 7.15
C LYS A 163 -1.29 -13.48 6.57
N TYR A 164 -1.67 -12.40 7.22
CA TYR A 164 -2.85 -11.61 6.85
C TYR A 164 -2.53 -10.18 6.42
N GLY A 165 -1.25 -9.82 6.41
CA GLY A 165 -0.78 -8.50 6.02
C GLY A 165 -0.88 -8.28 4.51
N ARG A 166 -2.04 -7.90 3.99
CA ARG A 166 -2.23 -7.60 2.54
C ARG A 166 -1.19 -6.64 1.97
N THR A 167 -0.67 -5.72 2.79
CA THR A 167 0.39 -4.78 2.39
C THR A 167 1.71 -5.48 2.11
N VAL A 168 2.12 -6.44 2.96
CA VAL A 168 3.36 -7.19 2.74
C VAL A 168 3.23 -8.16 1.57
N HIS A 169 2.05 -8.74 1.35
CA HIS A 169 1.77 -9.59 0.18
C HIS A 169 1.96 -8.81 -1.12
N SER A 170 1.23 -7.70 -1.27
CA SER A 170 1.33 -6.84 -2.45
C SER A 170 2.74 -6.27 -2.62
N LEU A 171 3.44 -5.93 -1.53
CA LEU A 171 4.82 -5.42 -1.59
C LEU A 171 5.84 -6.48 -2.01
N CYS A 172 5.74 -7.73 -1.53
CA CYS A 172 6.55 -8.85 -2.02
C CYS A 172 6.34 -9.06 -3.53
N GLN A 173 5.08 -9.09 -3.97
CA GLN A 173 4.71 -9.28 -5.37
C GLN A 173 5.23 -8.16 -6.29
N ALA A 174 5.37 -6.94 -5.77
CA ALA A 174 6.04 -5.86 -6.46
C ALA A 174 7.57 -6.05 -6.46
N LEU A 175 8.18 -6.13 -5.27
CA LEU A 175 9.64 -6.08 -5.10
C LEU A 175 10.39 -7.27 -5.71
N LYS A 176 9.70 -8.40 -5.94
CA LYS A 176 10.29 -9.55 -6.66
C LYS A 176 10.73 -9.23 -8.10
N ARG A 177 10.26 -8.11 -8.67
CA ARG A 177 10.61 -7.64 -10.02
C ARG A 177 11.98 -6.95 -10.10
N TRP A 178 12.62 -6.69 -8.95
CA TRP A 178 13.89 -5.97 -8.87
C TRP A 178 14.98 -6.77 -8.13
N ASP A 179 14.93 -8.11 -8.16
CA ASP A 179 15.95 -8.99 -7.57
C ASP A 179 16.27 -8.70 -6.09
N CYS A 180 15.25 -8.32 -5.32
CA CYS A 180 15.39 -8.12 -3.87
C CYS A 180 15.63 -9.47 -3.15
N GLU A 181 16.37 -9.41 -2.04
CA GLU A 181 16.45 -10.50 -1.07
C GLU A 181 15.46 -10.22 0.08
N PHE A 182 14.73 -11.23 0.51
CA PHE A 182 13.70 -11.10 1.54
C PHE A 182 14.10 -11.78 2.86
N ALA A 183 13.69 -11.21 3.98
CA ALA A 183 13.72 -11.87 5.27
C ALA A 183 12.36 -11.75 5.96
N PHE A 184 11.89 -12.84 6.55
CA PHE A 184 10.60 -12.88 7.25
C PHE A 184 10.81 -13.08 8.75
N VAL A 185 10.20 -12.21 9.55
CA VAL A 185 10.28 -12.21 11.02
C VAL A 185 8.88 -12.25 11.60
N SER A 186 8.38 -13.46 11.87
CA SER A 186 7.04 -13.66 12.40
C SER A 186 6.97 -14.90 13.30
N PRO A 187 5.97 -14.98 14.18
CA PRO A 187 5.59 -16.25 14.77
C PRO A 187 5.25 -17.29 13.69
N PRO A 188 5.45 -18.60 13.92
CA PRO A 188 5.04 -19.63 12.98
C PRO A 188 3.56 -19.58 12.61
N SER A 189 2.68 -19.19 13.54
CA SER A 189 1.23 -19.04 13.30
C SER A 189 0.88 -17.88 12.35
N LEU A 190 1.81 -16.94 12.15
CA LEU A 190 1.68 -15.75 11.31
C LEU A 190 2.68 -15.73 10.13
N ALA A 191 3.25 -16.89 9.78
CA ALA A 191 4.19 -17.00 8.68
C ALA A 191 3.64 -16.48 7.35
N MET A 192 4.55 -16.02 6.48
CA MET A 192 4.22 -15.63 5.11
C MET A 192 3.49 -16.79 4.41
N PRO A 193 2.35 -16.54 3.72
CA PRO A 193 1.63 -17.61 3.02
C PRO A 193 2.48 -18.28 1.95
N GLU A 194 2.29 -19.60 1.79
CA GLU A 194 3.06 -20.43 0.85
C GLU A 194 3.00 -19.91 -0.59
N TYR A 195 1.83 -19.45 -1.04
CA TYR A 195 1.68 -18.92 -2.41
C TYR A 195 2.58 -17.70 -2.67
N ILE A 196 2.87 -16.87 -1.65
CA ILE A 196 3.80 -15.74 -1.79
C ILE A 196 5.23 -16.24 -1.88
N THR A 197 5.63 -17.18 -1.02
CA THR A 197 7.00 -17.74 -1.06
C THR A 197 7.26 -18.51 -2.36
N GLU A 198 6.28 -19.27 -2.86
CA GLU A 198 6.35 -19.93 -4.17
C GLU A 198 6.50 -18.92 -5.31
N GLU A 199 5.78 -17.79 -5.26
CA GLU A 199 5.92 -16.70 -6.22
C GLU A 199 7.31 -16.05 -6.21
N LEU A 200 7.96 -15.98 -5.04
CA LEU A 200 9.33 -15.48 -4.91
C LEU A 200 10.34 -16.47 -5.50
N GLU A 201 10.18 -17.76 -5.20
CA GLU A 201 11.02 -18.84 -5.74
C GLU A 201 10.93 -18.92 -7.26
N ALA A 202 9.71 -18.84 -7.81
CA ALA A 202 9.47 -18.83 -9.25
C ALA A 202 10.10 -17.60 -9.93
N ALA A 203 10.23 -16.47 -9.22
CA ALA A 203 10.92 -15.28 -9.69
C ALA A 203 12.45 -15.32 -9.46
N GLY A 204 12.98 -16.40 -8.86
CA GLY A 204 14.41 -16.53 -8.54
C GLY A 204 14.87 -15.68 -7.35
N CYS A 205 13.94 -15.09 -6.59
CA CYS A 205 14.25 -14.30 -5.40
C CYS A 205 14.69 -15.20 -4.25
N ARG A 206 15.70 -14.77 -3.49
CA ARG A 206 16.11 -15.44 -2.25
C ARG A 206 15.28 -14.92 -1.09
N TYR A 207 14.82 -15.82 -0.22
CA TYR A 207 14.26 -15.43 1.07
C TYR A 207 14.81 -16.32 2.20
N GLN A 208 14.75 -15.80 3.42
CA GLN A 208 15.11 -16.52 4.64
C GLN A 208 14.15 -16.17 5.79
N ILE A 209 14.05 -17.04 6.78
CA ILE A 209 13.32 -16.77 8.03
C ILE A 209 14.36 -16.36 9.07
N LEU A 210 14.20 -15.17 9.65
CA LEU A 210 15.07 -14.70 10.74
C LEU A 210 14.35 -14.86 12.08
N PRO A 211 15.11 -15.13 13.17
CA PRO A 211 14.52 -15.48 14.46
C PRO A 211 13.93 -14.29 15.21
N ASP A 212 14.47 -13.08 14.98
CA ASP A 212 14.16 -11.87 15.74
C ASP A 212 14.41 -10.59 14.93
N LEU A 213 13.97 -9.47 15.51
CA LEU A 213 14.10 -8.14 14.91
C LEU A 213 15.54 -7.65 14.91
N GLU A 214 16.33 -7.96 15.93
CA GLU A 214 17.74 -7.57 16.04
C GLU A 214 18.55 -8.10 14.84
N THR A 215 18.41 -9.39 14.52
CA THR A 215 19.06 -9.99 13.35
C THR A 215 18.60 -9.33 12.04
N ALA A 216 17.31 -8.98 11.96
CA ALA A 216 16.77 -8.28 10.79
C ALA A 216 17.31 -6.86 10.65
N VAL A 217 17.46 -6.12 11.74
CA VAL A 217 17.99 -4.75 11.77
C VAL A 217 19.44 -4.68 11.27
N GLU A 218 20.28 -5.65 11.64
CA GLU A 218 21.68 -5.71 11.19
C GLU A 218 21.79 -6.07 9.69
N TRP A 219 20.85 -6.86 9.18
CA TRP A 219 20.88 -7.39 7.82
C TRP A 219 20.24 -6.46 6.78
N ALA A 220 19.12 -5.81 7.11
CA ALA A 220 18.22 -5.18 6.14
C ALA A 220 18.64 -3.77 5.70
N ASP A 221 18.23 -3.40 4.47
CA ASP A 221 18.19 -2.02 4.00
C ASP A 221 16.83 -1.39 4.31
N ILE A 222 15.76 -2.20 4.29
CA ILE A 222 14.40 -1.81 4.67
C ILE A 222 13.86 -2.81 5.68
N LEU A 223 13.44 -2.31 6.85
CA LEU A 223 12.64 -3.06 7.82
C LEU A 223 11.18 -2.60 7.71
N TYR A 224 10.33 -3.45 7.12
CA TYR A 224 8.91 -3.20 6.97
C TYR A 224 8.13 -3.90 8.08
N MET A 225 7.72 -3.11 9.08
CA MET A 225 6.96 -3.58 10.23
C MET A 225 5.47 -3.64 9.90
N THR A 226 4.77 -4.65 10.43
CA THR A 226 3.31 -4.76 10.38
C THR A 226 2.73 -4.87 11.78
N ARG A 227 1.48 -4.42 11.91
CA ARG A 227 0.73 -4.56 13.15
C ARG A 227 0.39 -6.03 13.41
N VAL A 228 0.75 -6.52 14.59
CA VAL A 228 0.21 -7.78 15.12
C VAL A 228 -1.19 -7.53 15.65
N GLN A 229 -2.20 -8.15 15.03
CA GLN A 229 -3.60 -7.96 15.41
C GLN A 229 -3.95 -8.78 16.66
N ARG A 230 -3.96 -8.13 17.83
CA ARG A 230 -4.32 -8.76 19.12
C ARG A 230 -5.63 -9.54 19.07
N GLU A 231 -6.60 -9.04 18.31
CA GLU A 231 -7.92 -9.64 18.14
C GLU A 231 -7.92 -11.06 17.54
N ARG A 232 -6.78 -11.54 17.03
CA ARG A 232 -6.61 -12.88 16.45
C ARG A 232 -6.03 -13.91 17.41
N PHE A 233 -5.61 -13.49 18.59
CA PHE A 233 -4.89 -14.30 19.56
C PHE A 233 -5.66 -14.37 20.87
N ASP A 234 -5.55 -15.49 21.57
CA ASP A 234 -5.87 -15.49 22.99
C ASP A 234 -4.81 -14.68 23.77
N GLU A 235 -5.14 -14.27 25.00
CA GLU A 235 -4.25 -13.40 25.78
C GLU A 235 -2.89 -14.04 26.08
N GLN A 236 -2.83 -15.37 26.19
CA GLN A 236 -1.60 -16.09 26.53
C GLN A 236 -0.67 -16.22 25.32
N GLU A 237 -1.22 -16.47 24.13
CA GLU A 237 -0.49 -16.50 22.87
C GLU A 237 0.01 -15.10 22.52
N PHE A 238 -0.84 -14.09 22.67
CA PHE A 238 -0.45 -12.70 22.43
C PHE A 238 0.69 -12.24 23.36
N ALA A 239 0.60 -12.54 24.66
CA ALA A 239 1.65 -12.16 25.62
C ALA A 239 3.02 -12.78 25.30
N LYS A 240 3.06 -13.99 24.74
CA LYS A 240 4.30 -14.67 24.31
C LYS A 240 4.90 -14.07 23.04
N ILE A 241 4.06 -13.49 22.19
CA ILE A 241 4.44 -12.92 20.88
C ILE A 241 4.83 -11.45 21.04
N GLN A 242 4.05 -10.66 21.80
CA GLN A 242 4.15 -9.21 21.89
C GLN A 242 5.57 -8.72 22.18
N GLY A 243 6.28 -9.33 23.14
CA GLY A 243 7.63 -8.90 23.51
C GLY A 243 8.70 -9.10 22.42
N LYS A 244 8.47 -9.97 21.42
CA LYS A 244 9.46 -10.34 20.41
C LYS A 244 9.41 -9.51 19.12
N PHE A 245 8.31 -8.79 18.90
CA PHE A 245 8.07 -8.03 17.67
C PHE A 245 7.85 -6.53 17.94
N ASN A 246 8.31 -6.05 19.10
CA ASN A 246 8.30 -4.64 19.47
C ASN A 246 9.67 -4.03 19.19
N LEU A 247 9.76 -3.22 18.14
CA LEU A 247 10.97 -2.47 17.81
C LEU A 247 11.14 -1.29 18.77
N ASN A 248 12.33 -1.11 19.33
CA ASN A 248 12.72 0.05 20.13
C ASN A 248 14.05 0.65 19.64
N ALA A 249 14.39 1.86 20.10
CA ALA A 249 15.58 2.56 19.61
C ALA A 249 16.90 1.84 19.95
N ALA A 250 16.96 1.09 21.05
CA ALA A 250 18.17 0.36 21.45
C ALA A 250 18.52 -0.75 20.45
N MET A 251 17.52 -1.41 19.86
CA MET A 251 17.72 -2.44 18.82
C MET A 251 18.35 -1.85 17.54
N LEU A 252 18.18 -0.55 17.30
CA LEU A 252 18.72 0.14 16.12
C LEU A 252 20.19 0.54 16.28
N ALA A 253 20.83 0.26 17.42
CA ALA A 253 22.23 0.66 17.67
C ALA A 253 23.22 0.07 16.64
N ASN A 254 22.96 -1.15 16.15
CA ASN A 254 23.77 -1.84 15.14
C ASN A 254 23.17 -1.75 13.72
N ALA A 255 22.11 -0.93 13.54
CA ALA A 255 21.50 -0.74 12.24
C ALA A 255 22.50 -0.16 11.23
N ARG A 256 22.38 -0.60 9.98
CA ARG A 256 23.10 0.04 8.89
C ARG A 256 22.67 1.51 8.77
N PRO A 257 23.57 2.46 8.43
CA PRO A 257 23.20 3.87 8.28
C PRO A 257 22.07 4.11 7.27
N ASN A 258 21.99 3.29 6.22
CA ASN A 258 20.94 3.37 5.20
C ASN A 258 19.64 2.64 5.57
N LEU A 259 19.58 1.91 6.70
CA LEU A 259 18.36 1.23 7.13
C LEU A 259 17.23 2.26 7.29
N ARG A 260 16.07 1.95 6.72
CA ARG A 260 14.83 2.66 7.00
C ARG A 260 13.75 1.72 7.50
N VAL A 261 13.05 2.16 8.54
CA VAL A 261 11.92 1.48 9.18
C VAL A 261 10.64 2.03 8.58
N LEU A 262 9.91 1.18 7.88
CA LEU A 262 8.62 1.46 7.27
C LEU A 262 7.51 0.76 8.05
N HIS A 263 6.31 1.33 8.02
CA HIS A 263 5.11 0.75 8.62
C HIS A 263 3.87 1.33 7.92
N PRO A 264 2.91 0.51 7.46
CA PRO A 264 1.75 1.00 6.71
C PRO A 264 0.75 1.83 7.55
N LEU A 265 0.99 1.92 8.86
CA LEU A 265 0.13 2.47 9.91
C LEU A 265 -1.34 1.94 9.94
N PRO A 266 -2.03 2.04 11.08
CA PRO A 266 -1.57 2.59 12.36
C PRO A 266 -0.67 1.60 13.08
N ARG A 267 0.29 2.13 13.85
CA ARG A 267 1.01 1.33 14.85
C ARG A 267 0.25 1.34 16.18
N VAL A 268 0.39 0.29 16.97
CA VAL A 268 -0.11 0.21 18.35
C VAL A 268 1.07 0.23 19.31
N ASP A 269 1.77 -0.90 19.43
CA ASP A 269 2.90 -1.10 20.36
C ASP A 269 4.13 -1.72 19.67
N GLU A 270 3.98 -2.19 18.43
CA GLU A 270 4.99 -2.90 17.64
C GLU A 270 6.19 -2.01 17.25
N ILE A 271 6.03 -0.69 17.32
CA ILE A 271 7.14 0.27 17.22
C ILE A 271 7.01 1.23 18.40
N HIS A 272 7.97 1.16 19.32
CA HIS A 272 8.01 2.04 20.48
C HIS A 272 8.30 3.50 20.05
N PRO A 273 7.69 4.52 20.70
CA PRO A 273 7.85 5.92 20.29
C PRO A 273 9.27 6.49 20.37
N ASP A 274 10.19 5.84 21.08
CA ASP A 274 11.60 6.26 21.11
C ASP A 274 12.28 6.09 19.74
N VAL A 275 11.75 5.22 18.88
CA VAL A 275 12.21 5.04 17.50
C VAL A 275 11.97 6.29 16.66
N ASP A 276 10.95 7.11 16.97
CA ASP A 276 10.55 8.28 16.18
C ASP A 276 11.67 9.30 16.02
N ALA A 277 12.51 9.45 17.05
CA ALA A 277 13.62 10.40 17.05
C ALA A 277 14.87 9.86 16.35
N THR A 278 14.87 8.58 15.94
CA THR A 278 16.00 7.95 15.26
C THR A 278 16.00 8.32 13.77
N PRO A 279 17.18 8.40 13.11
CA PRO A 279 17.25 8.65 11.68
C PRO A 279 16.72 7.49 10.82
N HIS A 280 16.36 6.37 11.45
CA HIS A 280 15.85 5.18 10.77
C HIS A 280 14.32 5.22 10.61
N ALA A 281 13.60 5.93 11.47
CA ALA A 281 12.15 6.05 11.37
C ALA A 281 11.74 6.79 10.09
N TYR A 282 10.86 6.18 9.30
CA TYR A 282 10.41 6.79 8.03
C TYR A 282 8.92 6.54 7.72
N TYR A 283 8.17 5.99 8.66
CA TYR A 283 6.75 5.62 8.48
C TYR A 283 5.80 6.83 8.41
N PHE A 284 6.18 8.02 8.90
CA PHE A 284 5.39 9.24 8.72
C PHE A 284 5.65 9.90 7.36
N GLU A 285 6.90 9.93 6.93
CA GLU A 285 7.33 10.32 5.58
C GLU A 285 6.69 9.40 4.53
N GLN A 286 6.68 8.08 4.80
CA GLN A 286 5.95 7.10 4.00
C GLN A 286 4.47 7.45 3.85
N ALA A 287 3.78 7.78 4.95
CA ALA A 287 2.37 8.18 4.89
C ALA A 287 2.17 9.44 4.04
N THR A 288 3.11 10.40 4.11
CA THR A 288 3.12 11.62 3.30
C THR A 288 3.32 11.30 1.82
N ASN A 289 4.22 10.38 1.48
CA ASN A 289 4.43 9.85 0.13
C ASN A 289 3.17 9.23 -0.46
N GLY A 290 2.26 8.79 0.39
CA GLY A 290 0.94 8.34 0.01
C GLY A 290 0.13 9.35 -0.79
N VAL A 291 0.31 10.66 -0.59
CA VAL A 291 -0.38 11.67 -1.41
C VAL A 291 0.18 11.66 -2.83
N TYR A 292 1.50 11.68 -2.99
CA TYR A 292 2.16 11.74 -4.30
C TYR A 292 1.98 10.46 -5.12
N ALA A 293 2.05 9.29 -4.50
CA ALA A 293 1.73 8.02 -5.13
C ALA A 293 0.30 8.02 -5.71
N ARG A 294 -0.66 8.54 -4.94
CA ARG A 294 -2.07 8.62 -5.36
C ARG A 294 -2.28 9.69 -6.42
N MET A 295 -1.55 10.81 -6.35
CA MET A 295 -1.53 11.82 -7.40
C MET A 295 -1.03 11.23 -8.72
N ALA A 296 0.02 10.41 -8.69
CA ALA A 296 0.55 9.73 -9.88
C ALA A 296 -0.47 8.77 -10.50
N ILE A 297 -1.12 7.92 -9.68
CA ILE A 297 -2.20 7.04 -10.14
C ILE A 297 -3.29 7.86 -10.85
N LEU A 298 -3.81 8.88 -10.17
CA LEU A 298 -4.90 9.70 -10.71
C LEU A 298 -4.50 10.43 -11.99
N SER A 299 -3.31 11.00 -12.02
CA SER A 299 -2.81 11.74 -13.18
C SER A 299 -2.69 10.84 -14.40
N LEU A 300 -2.08 9.66 -14.25
CA LEU A 300 -1.85 8.74 -15.37
C LEU A 300 -3.13 8.09 -15.88
N VAL A 301 -4.08 7.74 -15.01
CA VAL A 301 -5.33 7.09 -15.45
C VAL A 301 -6.32 8.06 -16.10
N LEU A 302 -6.22 9.36 -15.81
CA LEU A 302 -7.18 10.38 -16.28
C LEU A 302 -6.66 11.33 -17.37
N ASN A 303 -5.35 11.36 -17.61
CA ASN A 303 -4.75 12.17 -18.67
C ASN A 303 -4.09 11.27 -19.69
N GLU A 304 -4.21 11.62 -20.97
CA GLU A 304 -3.58 10.84 -22.04
C GLU A 304 -2.05 11.03 -22.03
N GLU A 305 -1.57 12.20 -21.59
CA GLU A 305 -0.17 12.59 -21.46
C GLU A 305 0.06 13.33 -20.12
N VAL A 306 1.21 13.12 -19.46
CA VAL A 306 1.58 13.65 -18.11
C VAL A 306 3.06 14.06 -18.06
#